data_AF-A0A7J9CD14-F1
#
_entry.id   AF-A0A7J9CD14-F1
#
_cell.length_a   1.000
_cell.length_b   1.000
_cell.length_c   1.000
_cell.angle_alpha   90.00
_cell.angle_beta   90.00
_cell.angle_gamma   90.00
#
_symmetry.space_group_name_H-M   'P 1'
#
loop_
_entity.id
_entity.type
_entity.pdbx_description
1 polymer ?
#
loop_
_entity_poly.entity_id
_entity_poly.type
_entity_poly.pdbx_seq_one_letter_code
_entity_poly.pdbx_strand_id
1 'polypeptide(L)'
;NGLYGVRIRAKVKAKQYGKDVIILKNLVKELYPEPETQTEILGPGGFYNKKLFNTFLEVSSQGVDGTTQHIYNLGPCDDPNLITKTQESFYLNQATQTYNDVSDALNKFKPWFGAWVSESSGAFHGGGKDVSPTLADGFGKCSFPSFPLAINFKDGE
;
A
#
# COMPACT_ATOMS: atom_id res chain seq x y z
N ASN A 1 -3.95 -10.86 3.18
CA ASN A 1 -3.37 -9.53 2.87
C ASN A 1 -2.86 -8.90 4.16
N GLY A 2 -1.78 -8.10 4.15
CA GLY A 2 -1.18 -7.52 5.37
C GLY A 2 -0.27 -8.45 6.18
N LEU A 3 0.36 -9.46 5.55
CA LEU A 3 1.29 -10.42 6.18
C LEU A 3 2.55 -9.76 6.77
N TYR A 4 2.67 -8.48 6.50
CA TYR A 4 3.67 -7.54 6.91
C TYR A 4 3.00 -6.50 7.82
N GLY A 5 3.55 -6.30 9.02
CA GLY A 5 3.04 -5.32 9.99
C GLY A 5 2.51 -5.92 11.30
N VAL A 6 2.05 -5.05 12.20
CA VAL A 6 1.83 -5.39 13.62
C VAL A 6 0.52 -6.15 13.87
N ARG A 7 -0.43 -6.15 12.93
CA ARG A 7 -1.86 -6.44 13.18
C ARG A 7 -2.38 -7.82 12.74
N ILE A 8 -1.54 -8.75 12.26
CA ILE A 8 -1.96 -10.13 11.90
C ILE A 8 -1.28 -11.16 12.82
N ARG A 9 -2.03 -12.21 13.22
CA ARG A 9 -1.58 -13.30 14.12
C ARG A 9 -0.40 -14.13 13.55
N ALA A 10 -0.25 -14.18 12.23
CA ALA A 10 0.90 -14.76 11.55
C ALA A 10 1.68 -13.65 10.84
N LYS A 11 2.96 -13.49 11.19
CA LYS A 11 3.86 -12.49 10.59
C LYS A 11 4.93 -13.21 9.78
N VAL A 12 5.06 -12.85 8.51
CA VAL A 12 6.18 -13.30 7.68
C VAL A 12 7.25 -12.22 7.73
N LYS A 13 8.52 -12.61 7.88
CA LYS A 13 9.64 -11.66 7.82
C LYS A 13 9.70 -11.07 6.41
N ALA A 14 9.91 -9.76 6.28
CA ALA A 14 9.99 -9.08 4.97
C ALA A 14 10.96 -9.75 3.99
N LYS A 15 12.10 -10.27 4.49
CA LYS A 15 13.05 -11.04 3.69
C LYS A 15 12.47 -12.35 3.15
N GLN A 16 11.68 -13.07 3.94
CA GLN A 16 11.03 -14.29 3.45
C GLN A 16 9.97 -13.93 2.42
N TYR A 17 9.16 -12.91 2.71
CA TYR A 17 8.13 -12.47 1.78
C TYR A 17 8.72 -12.03 0.43
N GLY A 18 9.84 -11.30 0.42
CA GLY A 18 10.52 -10.94 -0.82
C GLY A 18 11.02 -12.16 -1.63
N LYS A 19 11.47 -13.22 -0.95
CA LYS A 19 11.85 -14.48 -1.62
C LYS A 19 10.63 -15.20 -2.19
N ASP A 20 9.53 -15.24 -1.44
CA ASP A 20 8.29 -15.87 -1.87
C ASP A 20 7.74 -15.18 -3.14
N VAL A 21 7.89 -13.85 -3.23
CA VAL A 21 7.52 -13.08 -4.43
C VAL A 21 8.39 -13.42 -5.65
N ILE A 22 9.69 -13.67 -5.46
CA ILE A 22 10.54 -14.14 -6.57
C ILE A 22 10.09 -15.52 -7.05
N ILE A 23 9.78 -16.43 -6.13
CA ILE A 23 9.28 -17.77 -6.47
C ILE A 23 7.97 -17.64 -7.25
N LEU A 24 7.06 -16.76 -6.81
CA LEU A 24 5.82 -16.48 -7.51
C LEU A 24 6.06 -15.95 -8.93
N LYS A 25 7.00 -15.01 -9.12
CA LYS A 25 7.35 -14.49 -10.47
C LYS A 25 7.87 -15.58 -11.39
N ASN A 26 8.69 -16.48 -10.87
CA ASN A 26 9.21 -17.60 -11.65
C ASN A 26 8.08 -18.56 -12.04
N LEU A 27 7.15 -18.84 -11.12
CA LEU A 27 5.98 -19.67 -11.42
C LEU A 27 5.09 -19.02 -12.49
N VAL A 28 4.88 -17.70 -12.43
CA VAL A 28 4.13 -16.97 -13.47
C VAL A 28 4.82 -17.11 -14.83
N LYS A 29 6.15 -16.97 -14.90
CA LYS A 29 6.91 -17.16 -16.15
C LYS A 29 6.83 -18.59 -16.70
N GLU A 30 6.80 -19.58 -15.82
CA GLU A 30 6.69 -20.99 -16.20
C GLU A 30 5.29 -21.31 -16.76
N LEU A 31 4.24 -20.79 -16.11
CA LEU A 31 2.86 -21.02 -16.51
C LEU A 31 2.44 -20.18 -17.74
N TYR A 32 3.06 -19.01 -17.91
CA TYR A 32 2.79 -18.06 -18.98
C TYR A 32 4.11 -17.66 -19.68
N PRO A 33 4.64 -18.53 -20.58
CA PRO A 33 5.94 -18.29 -21.22
C PRO A 33 5.96 -17.04 -22.09
N GLU A 34 4.85 -16.72 -22.75
CA GLU A 34 4.71 -15.52 -23.58
C GLU A 34 4.67 -14.27 -22.70
N PRO A 35 5.64 -13.34 -22.82
CA PRO A 35 5.74 -12.17 -21.95
C PRO A 35 4.47 -11.32 -21.89
N GLU A 36 3.75 -11.18 -23.01
CA GLU A 36 2.51 -10.42 -23.13
C GLU A 36 1.34 -11.01 -22.32
N THR A 37 1.44 -12.28 -21.93
CA THR A 37 0.42 -12.99 -21.14
C THR A 37 0.74 -13.06 -19.66
N GLN A 38 1.94 -12.60 -19.25
CA GLN A 38 2.35 -12.62 -17.86
C GLN A 38 1.63 -11.54 -17.06
N THR A 39 1.08 -11.93 -15.90
CA THR A 39 0.49 -10.97 -14.97
C THR A 39 1.56 -10.24 -14.15
N GLU A 40 1.29 -8.99 -13.79
CA GLU A 40 2.12 -8.21 -12.89
C GLU A 40 1.97 -8.69 -11.44
N ILE A 41 3.08 -8.68 -10.71
CA ILE A 41 3.13 -9.02 -9.31
C ILE A 41 3.32 -7.76 -8.49
N LEU A 42 2.32 -7.43 -7.67
CA LEU A 42 2.33 -6.27 -6.79
C LEU A 42 2.48 -6.69 -5.32
N GLY A 43 3.21 -5.90 -4.53
CA GLY A 43 3.39 -6.14 -3.10
C GLY A 43 4.12 -4.99 -2.40
N PRO A 44 4.34 -5.01 -1.08
CA PRO A 44 3.97 -6.06 -0.14
C PRO A 44 2.54 -5.91 0.41
N GLY A 45 1.82 -4.84 0.07
CA GLY A 45 0.59 -4.47 0.77
C GLY A 45 0.85 -4.16 2.25
N GLY A 46 -0.23 -4.02 3.02
CA GLY A 46 -0.16 -3.66 4.44
C GLY A 46 0.29 -2.22 4.71
N PHE A 47 0.37 -1.88 5.99
CA PHE A 47 0.77 -0.54 6.44
C PHE A 47 2.25 -0.29 6.19
N TYR A 48 2.62 0.92 5.78
CA TYR A 48 4.02 1.28 5.59
C TYR A 48 4.85 1.11 6.87
N ASN A 49 6.06 0.55 6.71
CA ASN A 49 7.07 0.51 7.75
C ASN A 49 8.45 0.57 7.09
N LYS A 50 9.17 1.68 7.25
CA LYS A 50 10.42 1.94 6.49
C LYS A 50 11.40 0.76 6.47
N LYS A 51 11.70 0.17 7.63
CA LYS A 51 12.68 -0.93 7.73
C LYS A 51 12.24 -2.14 6.93
N LEU A 52 11.02 -2.58 7.16
CA LEU A 52 10.53 -3.80 6.55
C LEU A 52 10.28 -3.56 5.03
N PHE A 53 9.86 -2.36 4.60
CA PHE A 53 9.51 -2.03 3.21
C PHE A 53 10.77 -2.01 2.36
N ASN A 54 11.81 -1.34 2.87
CA ASN A 54 13.12 -1.34 2.24
C ASN A 54 13.70 -2.76 2.14
N THR A 55 13.55 -3.57 3.21
CA THR A 55 14.00 -4.97 3.19
C THR A 55 13.25 -5.78 2.14
N PHE A 56 11.94 -5.55 1.98
CA PHE A 56 11.15 -6.20 0.95
C PHE A 56 11.67 -5.82 -0.44
N LEU A 57 11.79 -4.52 -0.75
CA LEU A 57 12.24 -4.05 -2.07
C LEU A 57 13.64 -4.52 -2.45
N GLU A 58 14.55 -4.54 -1.49
CA GLU A 58 15.91 -5.03 -1.68
C GLU A 58 15.90 -6.51 -2.10
N VAL A 59 15.09 -7.32 -1.41
CA VAL A 59 15.03 -8.77 -1.64
C VAL A 59 14.19 -9.14 -2.86
N SER A 60 13.06 -8.49 -3.09
CA SER A 60 12.10 -8.81 -4.17
C SER A 60 12.44 -8.15 -5.51
N SER A 61 13.65 -7.59 -5.64
CA SER A 61 14.03 -6.71 -6.74
C SER A 61 13.83 -7.30 -8.16
N GLN A 62 13.78 -8.62 -8.32
CA GLN A 62 13.54 -9.29 -9.61
C GLN A 62 12.16 -9.96 -9.72
N GLY A 63 11.36 -9.91 -8.65
CA GLY A 63 10.09 -10.64 -8.54
C GLY A 63 8.85 -9.77 -8.43
N VAL A 64 8.99 -8.47 -8.15
CA VAL A 64 7.87 -7.53 -8.01
C VAL A 64 7.91 -6.49 -9.11
N ASP A 65 6.75 -6.14 -9.67
CA ASP A 65 6.59 -5.20 -10.78
C ASP A 65 6.09 -3.82 -10.31
N GLY A 66 5.53 -3.75 -9.09
CA GLY A 66 5.06 -2.51 -8.49
C GLY A 66 4.79 -2.63 -7.00
N THR A 67 4.63 -1.49 -6.33
CA THR A 67 4.43 -1.49 -4.87
C THR A 67 3.01 -1.17 -4.45
N THR A 68 2.54 -1.84 -3.40
CA THR A 68 1.21 -1.60 -2.81
C THR A 68 1.30 -1.33 -1.31
N GLN A 69 0.43 -0.45 -0.81
CA GLN A 69 0.31 -0.14 0.61
C GLN A 69 -1.14 0.12 1.04
N HIS A 70 -1.39 0.00 2.35
CA HIS A 70 -2.67 0.30 2.97
C HIS A 70 -2.61 1.62 3.74
N ILE A 71 -3.67 2.42 3.65
CA ILE A 71 -3.74 3.75 4.30
C ILE A 71 -5.05 3.92 5.06
N TYR A 72 -4.95 4.26 6.35
CA TYR A 72 -6.10 4.61 7.18
C TYR A 72 -5.73 5.74 8.12
N ASN A 73 -6.34 6.91 7.92
CA ASN A 73 -5.88 8.17 8.50
C ASN A 73 -6.50 8.49 9.86
N LEU A 74 -7.64 7.87 10.20
CA LEU A 74 -8.44 8.26 11.37
C LEU A 74 -8.28 7.31 12.56
N GLY A 75 -7.72 6.12 12.35
CA GLY A 75 -7.51 5.12 13.41
C GLY A 75 -8.55 3.99 13.39
N PRO A 76 -8.83 3.36 14.56
CA PRO A 76 -9.75 2.22 14.64
C PRO A 76 -11.21 2.66 14.49
N CYS A 77 -12.07 1.75 14.02
CA CYS A 77 -13.50 2.02 13.81
C CYS A 77 -14.31 2.34 15.08
N ASP A 78 -13.81 1.96 16.26
CA ASP A 78 -14.46 2.14 17.56
C ASP A 78 -14.00 3.41 18.29
N ASP A 79 -13.18 4.25 17.65
CA ASP A 79 -12.76 5.53 18.23
C ASP A 79 -13.97 6.50 18.30
N PRO A 80 -14.38 6.94 19.50
CA PRO A 80 -15.54 7.82 19.67
C PRO A 80 -15.32 9.20 19.02
N ASN A 81 -14.07 9.57 18.71
CA ASN A 81 -13.72 10.86 18.12
C ASN A 81 -13.61 10.83 16.58
N LEU A 82 -13.98 9.73 15.91
CA LEU A 82 -13.86 9.61 14.45
C LEU A 82 -14.54 10.76 13.70
N ILE A 83 -15.70 11.22 14.17
CA ILE A 83 -16.44 12.31 13.51
C ILE A 83 -15.66 13.62 13.56
N THR A 84 -15.03 13.91 14.70
CA THR A 84 -14.20 15.10 14.90
C THR A 84 -12.91 14.99 14.10
N LYS A 85 -12.23 13.84 14.15
CA LYS A 85 -10.98 13.59 13.41
C LYS A 85 -11.16 13.72 11.90
N THR A 86 -12.31 13.29 11.38
CA THR A 86 -12.64 13.40 9.95
C THR A 86 -12.71 14.85 9.47
N GLN A 87 -13.00 15.80 10.37
CA GLN A 87 -13.12 17.22 10.07
C GLN A 87 -11.80 17.98 10.28
N GLU A 88 -10.80 17.34 10.90
CA GLU A 88 -9.52 17.95 11.24
C GLU A 88 -8.45 17.68 10.19
N SER A 89 -7.95 18.74 9.56
CA SER A 89 -6.92 18.66 8.50
C SER A 89 -5.63 17.97 8.95
N PHE A 90 -5.30 18.04 10.24
CA PHE A 90 -4.16 17.35 10.81
C PHE A 90 -4.22 15.84 10.56
N TYR A 91 -5.38 15.20 10.79
CA TYR A 91 -5.54 13.76 10.58
C TYR A 91 -5.57 13.39 9.10
N LEU A 92 -6.18 14.25 8.27
CA LEU A 92 -6.24 14.05 6.82
C LEU A 92 -4.85 14.11 6.15
N ASN A 93 -3.96 14.96 6.68
CA ASN A 93 -2.59 15.14 6.18
C ASN A 93 -1.59 14.07 6.65
N GLN A 94 -1.97 13.15 7.55
CA GLN A 94 -1.03 12.12 8.04
C GLN A 94 -0.56 11.17 6.94
N ALA A 95 -1.37 10.96 5.89
CA ALA A 95 -0.97 10.14 4.74
C ALA A 95 0.21 10.76 3.96
N THR A 96 0.36 12.10 3.99
CA THR A 96 1.39 12.83 3.23
C THR A 96 2.80 12.35 3.57
N GLN A 97 3.11 12.18 4.86
CA GLN A 97 4.43 11.68 5.26
C GLN A 97 4.65 10.25 4.76
N THR A 98 3.63 9.39 4.81
CA THR A 98 3.72 8.02 4.32
C THR A 98 3.97 7.98 2.81
N TYR A 99 3.31 8.84 2.04
CA TYR A 99 3.55 8.93 0.60
C TYR A 99 4.97 9.41 0.27
N ASN A 100 5.47 10.43 0.99
CA ASN A 100 6.84 10.91 0.84
C ASN A 100 7.85 9.80 1.16
N ASP A 101 7.64 9.08 2.27
CA ASP A 101 8.51 7.99 2.68
C ASP A 101 8.53 6.81 1.69
N VAL A 102 7.39 6.51 1.05
CA VAL A 102 7.33 5.52 -0.04
C VAL A 102 8.04 6.02 -1.28
N SER A 103 7.82 7.28 -1.66
CA SER A 103 8.48 7.88 -2.82
C SER A 103 10.00 7.87 -2.66
N ASP A 104 10.51 8.26 -1.49
CA ASP A 104 11.95 8.22 -1.18
C ASP A 104 12.52 6.80 -1.22
N ALA A 105 11.77 5.81 -0.71
CA ALA A 105 12.18 4.41 -0.78
C ALA A 105 12.23 3.92 -2.24
N LEU A 106 11.23 4.23 -3.05
CA LEU A 106 11.22 3.86 -4.47
C LEU A 106 12.35 4.54 -5.24
N ASN A 107 12.55 5.85 -5.05
CA ASN A 107 13.66 6.57 -5.68
C ASN A 107 15.02 5.94 -5.36
N LYS A 108 15.18 5.40 -4.14
CA LYS A 108 16.41 4.73 -3.72
C LYS A 108 16.57 3.32 -4.28
N PHE A 109 15.52 2.50 -4.22
CA PHE A 109 15.63 1.06 -4.50
C PHE A 109 15.15 0.67 -5.90
N LYS A 110 14.16 1.38 -6.44
CA LYS A 110 13.39 1.07 -7.67
C LYS A 110 12.77 2.33 -8.31
N PRO A 111 13.55 3.25 -8.88
CA PRO A 111 13.05 4.56 -9.36
C PRO A 111 12.08 4.46 -10.55
N TRP A 112 11.96 3.30 -11.18
CA TRP A 112 11.03 3.04 -12.28
C TRP A 112 9.73 2.35 -11.85
N PHE A 113 9.54 2.03 -10.56
CA PHE A 113 8.32 1.35 -10.09
C PHE A 113 7.17 2.32 -9.79
N GLY A 114 5.96 1.89 -10.13
CA GLY A 114 4.73 2.51 -9.67
C GLY A 114 4.45 2.23 -8.18
N ALA A 115 3.86 3.20 -7.50
CA ALA A 115 3.34 3.07 -6.13
C ALA A 115 1.81 3.12 -6.16
N TRP A 116 1.18 2.16 -5.47
CA TRP A 116 -0.26 1.98 -5.47
C TRP A 116 -0.78 1.92 -4.03
N VAL A 117 -1.98 2.48 -3.82
CA VAL A 117 -2.75 2.26 -2.60
C VAL A 117 -3.76 1.16 -2.88
N SER A 118 -3.53 -0.03 -2.35
CA SER A 118 -4.39 -1.20 -2.64
C SER A 118 -5.54 -1.35 -1.66
N GLU A 119 -5.48 -0.67 -0.51
CA GLU A 119 -6.56 -0.62 0.48
C GLU A 119 -6.56 0.72 1.21
N SER A 120 -7.69 1.42 1.23
CA SER A 120 -7.81 2.70 1.91
C SER A 120 -9.19 2.90 2.52
N SER A 121 -9.25 3.52 3.69
CA SER A 121 -10.48 4.02 4.30
C SER A 121 -10.16 5.10 5.34
N GLY A 122 -11.16 5.82 5.84
CA GLY A 122 -10.98 6.70 6.99
C GLY A 122 -10.49 5.92 8.22
N ALA A 123 -11.21 4.85 8.60
CA ALA A 123 -10.89 4.03 9.76
C ALA A 123 -10.71 2.55 9.40
N PHE A 124 -9.79 1.86 10.09
CA PHE A 124 -9.59 0.42 9.91
C PHE A 124 -10.58 -0.40 10.76
N HIS A 125 -10.72 -1.71 10.49
CA HIS A 125 -11.71 -2.63 11.08
C HIS A 125 -13.18 -2.38 10.66
N GLY A 126 -13.41 -2.15 9.37
CA GLY A 126 -14.77 -2.04 8.81
C GLY A 126 -15.38 -0.64 8.81
N GLY A 127 -14.61 0.37 9.24
CA GLY A 127 -15.05 1.77 9.26
C GLY A 127 -15.91 2.11 10.48
N GLY A 128 -15.96 3.39 10.85
CA GLY A 128 -16.76 3.85 11.98
C GLY A 128 -18.25 3.80 11.64
N LYS A 129 -19.05 3.09 12.45
CA LYS A 129 -20.49 2.87 12.19
C LYS A 129 -21.28 4.16 11.93
N ASP A 130 -20.90 5.25 12.59
CA ASP A 130 -21.61 6.54 12.54
C ASP A 130 -20.93 7.56 11.61
N VAL A 131 -19.80 7.19 10.98
CA VAL A 131 -18.99 8.08 10.16
C VAL A 131 -18.85 7.55 8.74
N SER A 132 -18.37 6.31 8.59
CA SER A 132 -18.07 5.70 7.29
C SER A 132 -19.24 5.55 6.31
N PRO A 133 -20.51 5.33 6.73
CA PRO A 133 -21.64 5.32 5.79
C PRO A 133 -22.23 6.71 5.53
N THR A 134 -21.65 7.79 6.07
CA THR A 134 -22.23 9.14 6.03
C THR A 134 -21.46 10.08 5.11
N LEU A 135 -22.04 11.24 4.80
CA LEU A 135 -21.37 12.31 4.07
C LEU A 135 -20.04 12.75 4.71
N ALA A 136 -19.90 12.61 6.03
CA ALA A 136 -18.70 12.98 6.75
C ALA A 136 -17.47 12.19 6.24
N ASP A 137 -17.63 10.91 5.88
CA ASP A 137 -16.54 10.08 5.33
C ASP A 137 -15.96 10.66 4.02
N GLY A 138 -16.74 11.47 3.31
CA GLY A 138 -16.32 12.19 2.11
C GLY A 138 -15.13 13.13 2.36
N PHE A 139 -15.01 13.75 3.54
CA PHE A 139 -13.84 14.56 3.88
C PHE A 139 -12.56 13.72 3.95
N GLY A 140 -12.65 12.49 4.49
CA GLY A 140 -11.55 11.54 4.50
C GLY A 140 -11.13 11.09 3.11
N LYS A 141 -12.10 10.77 2.25
CA LYS A 141 -11.88 10.29 0.88
C LYS A 141 -11.41 11.37 -0.09
N CYS A 142 -11.91 12.59 0.03
CA CYS A 142 -11.54 13.71 -0.85
C CYS A 142 -10.25 14.41 -0.43
N SER A 143 -9.77 14.18 0.81
CA SER A 143 -8.53 14.77 1.32
C SER A 143 -7.32 13.87 1.17
N PHE A 144 -7.48 12.70 0.52
CA PHE A 144 -6.30 12.03 -0.02
C PHE A 144 -5.68 13.01 -1.04
N PRO A 145 -4.43 13.48 -0.82
CA PRO A 145 -3.77 14.27 -1.83
C PRO A 145 -3.84 13.47 -3.12
N SER A 146 -4.16 14.15 -4.21
CA SER A 146 -4.07 13.63 -5.56
C SER A 146 -2.61 13.30 -5.87
N PHE A 147 -2.06 12.26 -5.24
CA PHE A 147 -1.10 11.43 -5.92
C PHE A 147 -1.83 10.98 -7.18
N PRO A 148 -1.20 11.08 -8.37
CA PRO A 148 -1.79 10.46 -9.52
C PRO A 148 -2.16 9.05 -9.07
N LEU A 149 -3.45 8.74 -9.15
CA LEU A 149 -3.94 7.39 -9.16
C LEU A 149 -3.21 6.78 -10.36
N ALA A 150 -1.98 6.32 -10.15
CA ALA A 150 -1.01 6.19 -11.22
C ALA A 150 -1.28 4.87 -11.92
N ILE A 151 -2.36 4.86 -12.69
CA ILE A 151 -2.30 4.34 -14.05
C ILE A 151 -1.24 5.21 -14.76
N ASN A 152 0.02 4.89 -14.54
CA ASN A 152 1.12 5.31 -15.38
C ASN A 152 1.95 4.05 -15.58
N PHE A 153 1.42 3.18 -16.43
CA PHE A 153 2.29 2.43 -17.32
C PHE A 153 3.10 3.51 -18.04
N LYS A 154 4.37 3.68 -17.68
CA LYS A 154 5.29 4.18 -18.69
C LYS A 154 5.27 3.10 -19.75
N ASP A 155 4.52 3.33 -20.82
CA ASP A 155 4.64 2.54 -22.04
C ASP A 155 6.13 2.43 -22.32
N GLY A 156 6.61 1.18 -22.36
CA GLY A 156 7.97 0.90 -22.78
C GLY A 156 8.13 1.41 -24.21
N GLU A 157 9.16 2.21 -24.44
CA GLU A 157 9.84 2.21 -25.74
C GLU A 157 10.47 0.83 -26.00
#